data_AF-A0A154UYG8-F1
#
_entry.id   AF-A0A154UYG8-F1
#
_cell.length_a   1.000
_cell.length_b   1.000
_cell.length_c   1.000
_cell.angle_alpha   90.00
_cell.angle_beta   90.00
_cell.angle_gamma   90.00
#
_symmetry.space_group_name_H-M   'P 1'
#
loop_
_entity.id
_entity.type
_entity.pdbx_description
1 polymer ?
#
loop_
_entity_poly.entity_id
_entity_poly.type
_entity_poly.pdbx_seq_one_letter_code
_entity_poly.pdbx_strand_id
1 'polypeptide(L)'
;MEASEVAVLGERWRIAEREPRGATPAYDLDWLSGPAGGTYGFTVGGGRLTREQLIAEATALVEGFSEPGGIGEDFAGFVPARFRGEGPDGQPAPGRG
;
A
#
# COMPACT_ATOMS: atom_id res chain seq x y z
N MET A 1 2.10 -18.22 -7.56
CA MET A 1 0.79 -17.61 -7.21
C MET A 1 0.38 -16.68 -8.33
N GLU A 2 -0.88 -16.68 -8.73
CA GLU A 2 -1.36 -15.74 -9.75
C GLU A 2 -1.43 -14.31 -9.21
N ALA A 3 -1.14 -13.34 -10.07
CA ALA A 3 -1.18 -11.93 -9.67
C ALA A 3 -2.60 -11.56 -9.20
N SER A 4 -2.69 -11.04 -7.98
CA SER A 4 -3.96 -10.78 -7.30
C SER A 4 -4.00 -9.34 -6.79
N GLU A 5 -5.11 -8.66 -7.01
CA GLU A 5 -5.33 -7.32 -6.46
C GLU A 5 -5.99 -7.42 -5.08
N VAL A 6 -5.50 -6.61 -4.14
CA VAL A 6 -5.97 -6.58 -2.75
C VAL A 6 -6.16 -5.12 -2.31
N ALA A 7 -7.10 -4.90 -1.40
CA ALA A 7 -7.31 -3.61 -0.76
C ALA A 7 -6.71 -3.63 0.65
N VAL A 8 -5.81 -2.70 0.94
CA VAL A 8 -5.11 -2.57 2.24
C VAL A 8 -5.30 -1.15 2.74
N LEU A 9 -5.97 -0.96 3.87
CA LEU A 9 -6.22 0.38 4.44
C LEU A 9 -6.85 1.39 3.43
N GLY A 10 -7.70 0.90 2.53
CA GLY A 10 -8.32 1.71 1.46
C GLY A 10 -7.44 1.92 0.22
N GLU A 11 -6.19 1.44 0.25
CA GLU A 11 -5.26 1.45 -0.88
C GLU A 11 -5.37 0.20 -1.74
N ARG A 12 -5.26 0.35 -3.05
CA ARG A 12 -5.20 -0.81 -3.96
C ARG A 12 -3.76 -1.24 -4.18
N TRP A 13 -3.54 -2.53 -3.98
CA TRP A 13 -2.27 -3.21 -4.14
C TRP A 13 -2.40 -4.36 -5.12
N ARG A 14 -1.37 -4.59 -5.92
CA ARG A 14 -1.24 -5.78 -6.77
C ARG A 14 -0.10 -6.63 -6.24
N ILE A 15 -0.39 -7.88 -5.95
CA ILE A 15 0.60 -8.85 -5.47
C ILE A 15 0.85 -9.84 -6.60
N ALA A 16 2.08 -9.93 -7.08
CA ALA A 16 2.48 -10.91 -8.07
C ALA A 16 3.63 -11.77 -7.52
N GLU A 17 3.51 -13.10 -7.62
CA GLU A 17 4.65 -13.95 -7.30
C GLU A 17 5.67 -13.90 -8.43
N ARG A 18 6.90 -13.60 -8.06
CA ARG A 18 8.07 -13.71 -8.89
C ARG A 18 8.74 -15.02 -8.52
N GLU A 19 8.62 -16.01 -9.40
CA GLU A 19 9.38 -17.26 -9.30
C GLU A 19 10.72 -17.09 -10.03
N PRO A 20 11.82 -16.76 -9.33
CA PRO A 20 13.13 -16.92 -9.92
C PRO A 20 13.38 -18.43 -10.10
N ARG A 21 13.66 -18.87 -11.33
CA ARG A 21 14.00 -20.26 -11.64
C ARG A 21 15.09 -20.76 -10.68
N GLY A 22 14.71 -21.58 -9.69
CA GLY A 22 15.62 -22.22 -8.75
C GLY A 22 16.06 -21.38 -7.53
N ALA A 23 15.44 -20.22 -7.26
CA ALA A 23 15.72 -19.44 -6.05
C ALA A 23 14.49 -19.27 -5.16
N THR A 24 14.71 -18.68 -3.97
CA THR A 24 13.67 -18.43 -2.98
C THR A 24 12.54 -17.61 -3.61
N PRO A 25 11.26 -17.98 -3.40
CA PRO A 25 10.13 -17.20 -3.90
C PRO A 25 10.22 -15.74 -3.46
N ALA A 26 9.89 -14.85 -4.38
CA ALA A 26 9.76 -13.44 -4.14
C ALA A 26 8.36 -12.99 -4.58
N TYR A 27 7.88 -11.90 -3.99
CA TYR A 27 6.57 -11.34 -4.27
C TYR A 27 6.75 -9.86 -4.55
N ASP A 28 6.29 -9.42 -5.71
CA ASP A 28 6.24 -8.01 -6.06
C ASP A 28 4.88 -7.45 -5.58
N LEU A 29 4.94 -6.38 -4.80
CA LEU A 29 3.79 -5.63 -4.31
C LEU A 29 3.79 -4.25 -4.95
N ASP A 30 2.90 -4.03 -5.92
CA ASP A 30 2.71 -2.74 -6.56
C ASP A 30 1.57 -1.97 -5.91
N TRP A 31 1.85 -0.75 -5.45
CA TRP A 31 0.88 0.14 -4.84
C TRP A 31 0.15 0.96 -5.92
N LEU A 32 -0.90 0.39 -6.50
CA LEU A 32 -1.64 0.96 -7.63
C LEU A 32 -2.35 2.29 -7.35
N SER A 33 -2.77 2.55 -6.11
CA SER A 33 -3.36 3.84 -5.69
C SER A 33 -2.38 4.73 -4.91
N GLY A 34 -1.12 4.30 -4.91
CA GLY A 34 -0.02 4.86 -4.15
C GLY A 34 0.60 6.11 -4.77
N PRO A 35 1.71 6.57 -4.18
CA PRO A 35 2.45 7.71 -4.69
C PRO A 35 3.04 7.43 -6.09
N ALA A 36 3.60 8.48 -6.71
CA ALA A 36 4.14 8.43 -8.07
C ALA A 36 3.13 7.96 -9.14
N GLY A 37 1.83 8.18 -8.93
CA GLY A 37 0.79 7.78 -9.88
C GLY A 37 0.52 6.26 -9.90
N GLY A 38 0.84 5.56 -8.81
CA GLY A 38 0.58 4.13 -8.67
C GLY A 38 1.71 3.23 -9.15
N THR A 39 2.90 3.78 -9.37
CA THR A 39 4.11 3.02 -9.78
C THR A 39 5.02 2.68 -8.61
N TYR A 40 4.69 3.13 -7.40
CA TYR A 40 5.45 2.79 -6.22
C TYR A 40 5.15 1.35 -5.80
N GLY A 41 6.17 0.61 -5.38
CA GLY A 41 6.03 -0.78 -5.00
C GLY A 41 7.33 -1.31 -4.42
N PHE A 42 7.27 -2.51 -3.86
CA PHE A 42 8.42 -3.18 -3.27
C PHE A 42 8.34 -4.69 -3.45
N THR A 43 9.51 -5.33 -3.47
CA THR A 43 9.62 -6.78 -3.57
C THR A 43 9.92 -7.37 -2.21
N VAL A 44 9.11 -8.32 -1.75
CA VAL A 44 9.34 -9.11 -0.54
C VAL A 44 9.87 -10.48 -0.94
N GLY A 45 11.09 -10.80 -0.50
CA GLY A 45 11.68 -12.13 -0.64
C GLY A 45 11.92 -12.77 0.73
N GLY A 46 12.30 -14.05 0.75
CA GLY A 46 12.75 -14.72 1.98
C GLY A 46 12.01 -16.02 2.33
N GLY A 47 11.03 -16.43 1.52
CA GLY A 47 10.34 -17.71 1.70
C GLY A 47 9.00 -17.75 0.98
N ARG A 48 8.26 -18.86 1.15
CA ARG A 48 6.85 -18.91 0.74
C ARG A 48 6.03 -18.09 1.72
N LEU A 49 5.66 -16.88 1.33
CA LEU A 49 4.76 -16.02 2.09
C LEU A 49 3.33 -16.28 1.65
N THR A 50 2.42 -16.25 2.62
CA THR A 50 0.98 -16.30 2.34
C THR A 50 0.48 -14.93 1.95
N ARG A 51 -0.67 -14.89 1.28
CA ARG A 51 -1.35 -13.63 0.93
C ARG A 51 -1.56 -12.74 2.15
N GLU A 52 -1.93 -13.31 3.29
CA GLU A 52 -2.12 -12.59 4.56
C GLU A 52 -0.82 -11.95 5.07
N GLN A 53 0.31 -12.63 4.93
CA GLN A 53 1.61 -12.04 5.30
C GLN A 53 1.97 -10.88 4.37
N LEU A 54 1.77 -11.03 3.06
CA LEU A 54 2.01 -9.95 2.09
C LEU A 54 1.10 -8.73 2.34
N ILE A 55 -0.15 -8.97 2.76
CA ILE A 55 -1.06 -7.91 3.20
C ILE A 55 -0.53 -7.22 4.46
N ALA A 56 0.03 -7.96 5.42
CA ALA A 56 0.64 -7.39 6.62
C ALA A 56 1.86 -6.52 6.27
N GLU A 57 2.71 -6.96 5.35
CA GLU A 57 3.86 -6.17 4.86
C GLU A 57 3.41 -4.86 4.19
N ALA A 58 2.40 -4.93 3.30
CA ALA A 58 1.82 -3.74 2.67
C ALA A 58 1.18 -2.80 3.71
N THR A 59 0.53 -3.37 4.74
CA THR A 59 -0.06 -2.60 5.85
C THR A 59 1.02 -1.83 6.60
N ALA A 60 2.08 -2.52 7.01
CA ALA A 60 3.22 -1.91 7.71
C ALA A 60 3.88 -0.80 6.88
N LEU A 61 3.99 -0.98 5.56
CA LEU A 61 4.53 0.06 4.69
C LEU A 61 3.62 1.30 4.61
N VAL A 62 2.30 1.12 4.46
CA VAL A 62 1.34 2.24 4.49
C VAL A 62 1.32 2.93 5.86
N GLU A 63 1.55 2.18 6.94
CA GLU A 63 1.68 2.69 8.30
C GLU A 63 2.93 3.56 8.46
N GLY A 64 4.11 3.00 8.15
CA GLY A 64 5.40 3.69 8.20
C GLY A 64 5.55 4.81 7.16
N PHE A 65 4.76 4.80 6.08
CA PHE A 65 4.78 5.84 5.05
C PHE A 65 4.58 7.24 5.64
N SER A 66 3.68 7.37 6.62
CA SER A 66 3.31 8.65 7.23
C SER A 66 3.99 8.91 8.58
N GLU A 67 4.88 8.03 9.02
CA GLU A 67 5.67 8.28 10.22
C GLU A 67 6.73 9.38 9.94
N PRO A 68 7.11 10.16 10.96
CA PRO A 68 8.19 11.14 10.82
C PRO A 68 9.52 10.45 10.49
N GLY A 69 10.19 10.87 9.42
CA GLY A 69 11.34 10.17 8.84
C GLY A 69 10.98 9.08 7.82
N GLY A 70 9.69 8.90 7.53
CA GLY A 70 9.18 7.90 6.61
C GLY A 70 9.31 8.29 5.14
N ILE A 71 9.07 7.32 4.25
CA ILE A 71 9.14 7.50 2.79
C ILE A 71 8.10 8.52 2.26
N GLY A 72 7.05 8.83 3.02
CA GLY A 72 6.07 9.83 2.63
C GLY A 72 6.59 11.26 2.55
N GLU A 73 7.72 11.55 3.21
CA GLU A 73 8.39 12.85 3.07
C GLU A 73 8.98 13.07 1.68
N ASP A 74 9.39 11.99 0.98
CA ASP A 74 9.87 12.04 -0.40
C ASP A 74 8.72 12.32 -1.39
N PHE A 75 7.50 11.92 -1.02
CA PHE A 75 6.29 12.10 -1.82
C PHE A 75 5.43 13.25 -1.28
N ALA A 76 5.98 14.45 -1.30
CA ALA A 76 5.31 15.66 -0.82
C ALA A 76 3.90 15.81 -1.43
N GLY A 77 2.89 15.90 -0.55
CA GLY A 77 1.49 16.07 -0.93
C GLY A 77 0.72 14.78 -1.23
N PHE A 78 1.37 13.61 -1.19
CA PHE A 78 0.65 12.34 -1.23
C PHE A 78 0.14 11.98 0.18
N VAL A 79 -1.18 11.89 0.31
CA VAL A 79 -1.84 11.43 1.54
C VAL A 79 -2.42 10.06 1.26
N PRO A 80 -2.10 9.00 2.04
CA PRO A 80 -2.77 7.71 1.93
C PRO A 80 -4.29 7.80 2.19
N ALA A 81 -5.08 6.97 1.53
CA ALA A 81 -6.54 6.91 1.55
C ALA A 81 -7.11 6.83 2.97
N ARG A 82 -6.46 6.08 3.88
CA ARG A 82 -6.85 6.03 5.29
C ARG A 82 -6.86 7.42 5.95
N PHE A 83 -5.97 8.31 5.54
CA PHE A 83 -5.88 9.68 6.04
C PHE A 83 -6.61 10.70 5.17
N ARG A 84 -6.94 10.38 3.91
CA ARG A 84 -7.75 11.26 3.05
C ARG A 84 -9.16 11.50 3.60
N GLY A 85 -9.65 10.62 4.46
CA GLY A 85 -10.94 10.76 5.16
C GLY A 85 -10.88 11.64 6.42
N GLU A 86 -9.69 11.86 6.99
CA GLU A 86 -9.49 12.79 8.11
C GLU A 86 -9.11 14.17 7.57
N GLY A 87 -10.01 14.78 6.81
CA GLY A 87 -9.97 16.23 6.65
C GLY A 87 -10.27 16.90 8.00
N PRO A 88 -9.76 18.11 8.29
CA PRO A 88 -10.16 18.90 9.46
C PRO A 88 -11.65 19.29 9.48
N ASP A 89 -12.43 18.89 8.48
CA ASP A 89 -13.86 19.16 8.34
C ASP A 89 -14.70 17.89 8.49
N GLY A 90 -14.61 17.26 9.66
CA GLY A 90 -15.66 16.37 10.17
C GLY A 90 -17.01 17.08 10.43
N GLN A 91 -17.34 18.12 9.65
CA GLN A 91 -18.60 18.84 9.76
C GLN A 91 -19.56 18.33 8.68
N PRO A 92 -20.70 17.71 9.06
CA PRO A 92 -21.76 17.41 8.10
C PRO A 92 -22.23 18.73 7.48
N ALA A 93 -22.34 18.75 6.15
CA ALA A 93 -22.88 19.90 5.43
C ALA A 93 -24.20 20.37 6.09
N PRO A 94 -24.37 21.66 6.39
CA PRO A 94 -25.63 22.14 6.93
C PRO A 94 -26.73 21.85 5.91
N GLY A 95 -27.67 21.00 6.31
CA GLY A 95 -28.86 20.70 5.53
C GLY A 95 -29.54 22.00 5.12
N ARG A 96 -29.76 22.18 3.82
CA ARG A 96 -30.61 23.26 3.31
C ARG A 96 -32.03 23.00 3.81
N GLY A 97 -32.48 23.82 4.77
CA GLY A 97 -33.89 24.08 5.05
C GLY A 97 -34.49 25.04 4.04
#